data_AF-A0A974TQJ6-F1
#
_entry.id   AF-A0A974TQJ6-F1
#
_cell.length_a   1.000
_cell.length_b   1.000
_cell.length_c   1.000
_cell.angle_alpha   90.00
_cell.angle_beta   90.00
_cell.angle_gamma   90.00
#
_symmetry.space_group_name_H-M   'P 1'
#
loop_
_entity.id
_entity.type
_entity.pdbx_description
1 polymer ?
#
loop_
_entity_poly.entity_id
_entity_poly.type
_entity_poly.pdbx_seq_one_letter_code
_entity_poly.pdbx_strand_id
1 'polypeptide(L)'
;MREPAVMFRLPAHILSNLEALARRLDVSVNIVAKLIVTREVMQIPAMLKEHDRQLANIHQFLREIAFRNEEFLTEESVDAPTARAIVQQLEDVMDALDAIRDAAYVRPSTYITDLIRNHDERHVQKSLRV
;
A
#
# COMPACT_ATOMS: atom_id res chain seq x y z
N MET A 1 -21.48 9.33 -20.36
CA MET A 1 -20.45 10.39 -20.31
C MET A 1 -19.11 9.73 -20.58
N ARG A 2 -18.26 10.27 -21.46
CA ARG A 2 -16.91 9.70 -21.70
C ARG A 2 -16.02 10.11 -20.54
N GLU A 3 -15.40 9.14 -19.87
CA GLU A 3 -14.41 9.39 -18.82
C GLU A 3 -13.27 10.28 -19.35
N PRO A 4 -12.67 11.14 -18.51
CA PRO A 4 -11.58 12.01 -18.93
C PRO A 4 -10.39 11.20 -19.46
N ALA A 5 -9.76 11.69 -20.53
CA ALA A 5 -8.62 11.01 -21.15
C ALA A 5 -7.41 11.06 -20.19
N VAL A 6 -6.98 9.89 -19.71
CA VAL A 6 -5.76 9.75 -18.92
C VAL A 6 -4.57 9.61 -19.87
N MET A 7 -3.65 10.56 -19.82
CA MET A 7 -2.46 10.58 -20.69
C MET A 7 -1.25 10.04 -19.93
N PHE A 8 -0.70 8.92 -20.39
CA PHE A 8 0.53 8.35 -19.84
C PHE A 8 1.73 8.81 -20.65
N ARG A 9 2.73 9.40 -20.00
CA ARG A 9 4.03 9.63 -20.61
C ARG A 9 4.88 8.38 -20.45
N LEU A 10 5.16 7.71 -21.56
CA LEU A 10 5.99 6.51 -21.58
C LEU A 10 7.41 6.85 -22.08
N PRO A 11 8.46 6.25 -21.50
CA PRO A 11 9.78 6.24 -22.10
C PRO A 11 9.75 5.65 -23.51
N ALA A 12 10.57 6.19 -24.41
CA ALA A 12 10.56 5.82 -25.84
C ALA A 12 10.68 4.30 -26.07
N HIS A 13 11.55 3.61 -25.32
CA HIS A 13 11.72 2.16 -25.44
C HIS A 13 10.47 1.37 -25.03
N ILE A 14 9.71 1.84 -24.03
CA ILE A 14 8.46 1.20 -23.60
C ILE A 14 7.38 1.41 -24.67
N LEU A 15 7.28 2.62 -25.21
CA LEU A 15 6.33 2.91 -26.28
C LEU A 15 6.59 2.04 -27.52
N SER A 16 7.85 1.92 -27.96
CA SER A 16 8.22 1.06 -29.10
C SER A 16 7.84 -0.40 -28.88
N ASN A 17 8.03 -0.92 -27.67
CA ASN A 17 7.62 -2.28 -27.31
C ASN A 17 6.09 -2.43 -27.33
N LEU A 18 5.36 -1.44 -26.81
CA LEU A 18 3.90 -1.44 -26.80
C LEU A 18 3.33 -1.40 -28.22
N GLU A 19 3.91 -0.59 -29.10
CA GLU A 19 3.53 -0.51 -30.51
C GLU A 19 3.82 -1.82 -31.26
N ALA A 20 4.96 -2.47 -30.99
CA ALA A 20 5.26 -3.77 -31.55
C ALA A 20 4.24 -4.83 -31.11
N LEU A 21 3.87 -4.83 -29.82
CA LEU A 21 2.84 -5.73 -29.29
C LEU A 21 1.45 -5.45 -29.87
N ALA A 22 1.06 -4.18 -29.94
CA ALA A 22 -0.21 -3.73 -30.50
C ALA A 22 -0.36 -4.16 -31.97
N ARG A 23 0.71 -3.99 -32.78
CA ARG A 23 0.76 -4.47 -34.17
C ARG A 23 0.61 -5.99 -34.28
N ARG A 24 1.26 -6.76 -33.39
CA ARG A 24 1.15 -8.22 -33.40
C ARG A 24 -0.23 -8.73 -33.05
N LEU A 25 -0.96 -7.98 -32.23
CA LEU A 25 -2.30 -8.33 -31.75
C LEU A 25 -3.42 -7.67 -32.58
N ASP A 26 -3.07 -6.89 -33.60
CA ASP A 26 -4.00 -6.10 -34.44
C ASP A 26 -4.98 -5.24 -33.63
N VAL A 27 -4.46 -4.56 -32.60
CA VAL A 27 -5.24 -3.68 -31.72
C VAL A 27 -4.55 -2.33 -31.55
N SER A 28 -5.28 -1.33 -31.08
CA SER A 28 -4.68 -0.05 -30.73
C SER A 28 -3.78 -0.16 -29.50
N VAL A 29 -2.71 0.65 -29.49
CA VAL A 29 -1.80 0.84 -28.34
C VAL A 29 -2.58 1.16 -27.05
N ASN A 30 -3.67 1.93 -27.18
CA ASN A 30 -4.50 2.32 -26.05
C ASN A 30 -5.25 1.13 -25.42
N ILE A 31 -5.70 0.16 -26.23
CA ILE A 31 -6.34 -1.06 -25.73
C ILE A 31 -5.33 -1.91 -24.95
N VAL A 32 -4.12 -2.05 -25.47
CA VAL A 32 -3.05 -2.79 -24.79
C VAL A 32 -2.69 -2.13 -23.45
N ALA A 33 -2.50 -0.82 -23.44
CA ALA A 33 -2.24 -0.07 -22.22
C ALA A 33 -3.37 -0.24 -21.19
N LYS A 34 -4.63 -0.14 -21.63
CA LYS A 34 -5.80 -0.37 -20.77
C LYS A 34 -5.80 -1.77 -20.16
N LEU A 35 -5.52 -2.81 -20.95
CA LEU A 35 -5.47 -4.19 -20.47
C LEU A 35 -4.36 -4.41 -19.44
N ILE A 36 -3.17 -3.83 -19.65
CA ILE A 36 -2.07 -3.91 -18.68
C ILE A 36 -2.49 -3.23 -17.38
N VAL A 37 -2.98 -1.99 -17.44
CA VAL A 37 -3.42 -1.25 -16.25
C VAL A 37 -4.52 -2.01 -15.52
N THR A 38 -5.53 -2.52 -16.22
CA THR A 38 -6.59 -3.34 -15.62
C THR A 38 -6.02 -4.58 -14.94
N ARG A 39 -5.13 -5.32 -15.61
CA ARG A 39 -4.50 -6.52 -15.05
C ARG A 39 -3.74 -6.21 -13.76
N GLU A 40 -2.93 -5.15 -13.75
CA GLU A 40 -2.11 -4.80 -12.58
C GLU A 40 -2.99 -4.29 -11.42
N VAL A 41 -3.97 -3.43 -11.70
CA VAL A 41 -4.90 -2.92 -10.67
C VAL A 41 -5.72 -4.06 -10.06
N MET A 42 -6.15 -5.04 -10.85
CA MET A 42 -6.89 -6.20 -10.34
C MET A 42 -6.06 -7.09 -9.41
N GLN A 43 -4.72 -7.04 -9.46
CA GLN A 43 -3.86 -7.81 -8.56
C GLN A 43 -3.69 -7.14 -7.19
N ILE A 44 -3.83 -5.82 -7.12
CA ILE A 44 -3.60 -5.04 -5.88
C ILE A 44 -4.46 -5.54 -4.70
N PRO A 45 -5.79 -5.78 -4.83
CA PRO A 45 -6.60 -6.24 -3.71
C PRO A 45 -6.15 -7.58 -3.13
N ALA A 46 -5.73 -8.52 -3.98
CA ALA A 46 -5.24 -9.82 -3.53
C ALA A 46 -3.90 -9.69 -2.78
N MET A 47 -2.99 -8.85 -3.28
CA MET A 47 -1.74 -8.54 -2.60
C MET A 47 -1.97 -7.89 -1.23
N LEU A 48 -2.87 -6.90 -1.16
CA LEU A 48 -3.20 -6.23 0.11
C LEU A 48 -3.80 -7.22 1.13
N LYS A 49 -4.71 -8.10 0.69
CA LYS A 49 -5.29 -9.13 1.55
C LYS A 49 -4.23 -10.10 2.11
N GLU A 50 -3.26 -10.48 1.30
CA GLU A 50 -2.15 -11.33 1.76
C GLU A 50 -1.24 -10.59 2.74
N HIS A 51 -0.97 -9.31 2.49
CA HIS A 51 -0.22 -8.46 3.42
C HIS A 51 -0.93 -8.34 4.78
N ASP A 52 -2.24 -8.08 4.79
CA ASP A 52 -3.04 -8.03 6.01
C ASP A 52 -3.02 -9.36 6.77
N ARG A 53 -3.08 -10.49 6.05
CA ARG A 53 -2.94 -11.83 6.63
C ARG A 53 -1.58 -12.03 7.29
N GLN A 54 -0.51 -11.57 6.65
CA GLN A 54 0.85 -11.65 7.20
C GLN A 54 0.99 -10.79 8.45
N LEU A 55 0.45 -9.57 8.46
CA LEU A 55 0.43 -8.70 9.64
C LEU A 55 -0.33 -9.35 10.80
N ALA A 56 -1.48 -9.97 10.54
CA ALA A 56 -2.24 -10.69 11.57
C ALA A 56 -1.43 -11.86 12.17
N ASN A 57 -0.70 -12.61 11.35
CA ASN A 57 0.17 -13.69 11.82
C ASN A 57 1.32 -13.16 12.67
N ILE A 58 1.98 -12.07 12.25
CA ILE A 58 3.06 -11.44 13.02
C ILE A 58 2.54 -10.98 14.38
N HIS A 59 1.37 -10.33 14.41
CA HIS A 59 0.75 -9.89 15.65
C HIS A 59 0.46 -11.07 16.59
N GLN A 60 -0.09 -12.18 16.06
CA GLN A 60 -0.31 -13.38 16.86
C GLN A 60 0.99 -13.96 17.42
N PHE A 61 2.04 -14.03 16.59
CA PHE A 61 3.35 -14.52 17.00
C PHE A 61 3.98 -13.65 18.09
N LEU A 62 3.92 -12.32 17.97
CA LEU A 62 4.40 -11.39 19.00
C LEU A 62 3.65 -11.58 20.32
N ARG A 63 2.34 -11.82 20.26
CA ARG A 63 1.52 -12.09 21.45
C ARG A 63 1.93 -13.38 22.15
N GLU A 64 2.20 -14.44 21.39
CA GLU A 64 2.68 -15.71 21.94
C GLU A 64 4.07 -15.56 22.58
N ILE A 65 4.97 -14.77 21.98
CA ILE A 65 6.27 -14.45 22.58
C ILE A 65 6.09 -13.68 23.89
N ALA A 66 5.26 -12.64 23.89
CA ALA A 66 5.01 -11.82 25.08
C ALA A 66 4.46 -12.69 26.23
N PHE A 67 3.51 -13.58 25.93
CA PHE A 67 2.94 -14.49 26.91
C PHE A 67 3.98 -15.47 27.48
N ARG A 68 4.82 -16.09 26.62
CA ARG A 68 5.89 -16.99 27.09
C ARG A 68 6.97 -16.27 27.87
N ASN A 69 7.29 -15.03 27.48
CA ASN A 69 8.23 -14.21 28.23
C ASN A 69 7.67 -13.87 29.61
N GLU A 70 6.39 -13.50 29.70
CA GLU A 70 5.72 -13.26 30.98
C GLU A 70 5.74 -14.51 31.87
N GLU A 71 5.37 -15.66 31.32
CA GLU A 71 5.43 -16.97 32.01
C GLU A 71 6.86 -17.25 32.52
N PHE A 72 7.86 -17.12 31.65
CA PHE A 72 9.28 -17.30 32.01
C PHE A 72 9.72 -16.35 33.13
N LEU A 73 9.35 -15.08 33.06
CA LEU A 73 9.68 -14.08 34.09
C LEU A 73 8.94 -14.30 35.42
N THR A 74 7.80 -15.00 35.40
CA THR A 74 7.08 -15.40 36.61
C THR A 74 7.56 -16.71 37.22
N GLU A 75 8.06 -17.66 36.42
CA GLU A 75 8.59 -18.94 36.87
C GLU A 75 10.05 -18.86 37.31
N GLU A 76 10.88 -18.07 36.62
CA GLU A 76 12.24 -17.79 37.04
C GLU A 76 12.27 -16.53 37.93
N SER A 77 12.49 -16.74 39.22
CA SER A 77 12.93 -15.71 40.17
C SER A 77 14.36 -15.21 39.88
N VAL A 78 14.67 -14.94 38.60
CA VAL A 78 15.97 -14.47 38.12
C VAL A 78 15.86 -12.96 37.86
N ASP A 79 16.34 -12.19 38.84
CA ASP A 79 16.56 -10.74 38.84
C ASP A 79 15.45 -9.86 38.20
N ALA A 80 14.54 -9.45 39.09
CA ALA A 80 13.45 -8.49 38.88
C ALA A 80 13.74 -7.20 38.06
N PRO A 81 14.96 -6.61 37.99
CA PRO A 81 15.18 -5.43 37.15
C PRO A 81 15.26 -5.72 35.65
N THR A 82 15.87 -6.82 35.23
CA THR A 82 16.09 -7.11 33.79
C THR A 82 14.81 -7.57 33.11
N ALA A 83 14.01 -8.36 33.83
CA ALA A 83 12.67 -8.78 33.45
C ALA A 83 11.75 -7.60 33.11
N ARG A 84 11.70 -6.59 33.99
CA ARG A 84 10.91 -5.37 33.77
C ARG A 84 11.40 -4.57 32.58
N ALA A 85 12.71 -4.49 32.37
CA ALA A 85 13.26 -3.77 31.24
C ALA A 85 12.85 -4.40 29.90
N ILE A 86 12.79 -5.73 29.82
CA ILE A 86 12.32 -6.45 28.63
C ILE A 86 10.82 -6.22 28.40
N VAL A 87 10.00 -6.29 29.44
CA VAL A 87 8.56 -6.01 29.35
C VAL A 87 8.30 -4.58 28.87
N GLN A 88 9.01 -3.60 29.45
CA GLN A 88 8.91 -2.20 29.04
C GLN A 88 9.29 -2.01 27.57
N GLN A 89 10.38 -2.64 27.12
CA GLN A 89 10.81 -2.55 25.72
C GLN A 89 9.78 -3.17 24.76
N LEU A 90 9.07 -4.22 25.20
CA LEU A 90 8.00 -4.86 24.43
C LEU A 90 6.76 -3.95 24.33
N GLU A 91 6.38 -3.27 25.41
CA GLU A 91 5.33 -2.24 25.38
C GLU A 91 5.70 -1.10 24.43
N ASP A 92 6.93 -0.57 24.52
CA ASP A 92 7.39 0.51 23.64
C ASP A 92 7.36 0.10 22.15
N VAL A 93 7.68 -1.17 21.84
CA VAL A 93 7.61 -1.72 20.48
C VAL A 93 6.15 -1.89 20.02
N MET A 94 5.25 -2.32 20.91
CA MET A 94 3.81 -2.41 20.61
C MET A 94 3.22 -1.02 20.33
N ASP A 95 3.55 -0.02 21.13
CA ASP A 95 3.12 1.36 20.94
C ASP A 95 3.66 1.96 19.63
N ALA A 96 4.92 1.66 19.29
CA ALA A 96 5.50 2.06 18.01
C ALA A 96 4.79 1.38 16.82
N LEU A 97 4.44 0.10 16.94
CA LEU A 97 3.67 -0.63 15.93
C LEU A 97 2.26 -0.05 15.77
N ASP A 98 1.60 0.31 16.86
CA ASP A 98 0.29 0.95 16.85
C ASP A 98 0.37 2.36 16.25
N ALA A 99 1.41 3.14 16.55
CA ALA A 99 1.66 4.43 15.92
C ALA A 99 1.96 4.31 14.42
N ILE A 100 2.73 3.29 14.00
CA ILE A 100 2.97 2.98 12.58
C ILE A 100 1.67 2.56 11.91
N ARG A 101 0.85 1.73 12.57
CA ARG A 101 -0.47 1.33 12.06
C ARG A 101 -1.36 2.55 11.88
N ASP A 102 -1.41 3.46 12.85
CA ASP A 102 -2.21 4.68 12.79
C ASP A 102 -1.69 5.66 11.72
N ALA A 103 -0.38 5.73 11.51
CA ALA A 103 0.23 6.52 10.44
C ALA A 103 0.03 5.90 9.05
N ALA A 104 0.05 4.56 8.96
CA ALA A 104 -0.20 3.80 7.74
C ALA A 104 -1.69 3.73 7.39
N TYR A 105 -2.57 3.84 8.38
CA TYR A 105 -3.99 4.16 8.21
C TYR A 105 -4.10 5.63 7.81
N VAL A 106 -3.69 5.93 6.59
CA VAL A 106 -3.87 7.23 5.95
C VAL A 106 -5.37 7.51 5.95
N ARG A 107 -5.85 8.27 6.96
CA ARG A 107 -7.10 9.01 6.83
C ARG A 107 -7.02 9.67 5.47
N PRO A 108 -8.01 9.50 4.57
CA PRO A 108 -7.99 10.14 3.27
C PRO A 108 -7.69 11.61 3.52
N SER A 109 -6.50 12.04 3.10
CA SER A 109 -6.04 13.38 3.37
C SER A 109 -7.13 14.31 2.84
N THR A 110 -7.70 15.15 3.72
CA THR A 110 -8.72 16.12 3.29
C THR A 110 -8.16 16.98 2.18
N TYR A 111 -6.85 17.27 2.22
CA TYR A 111 -6.12 17.91 1.13
C TYR A 111 -6.10 17.09 -0.16
N ILE A 112 -5.84 15.78 -0.14
CA ILE A 112 -5.90 14.94 -1.37
C ILE A 112 -7.34 14.83 -1.87
N THR A 113 -8.31 14.72 -0.96
CA THR A 113 -9.74 14.64 -1.28
C THR A 113 -10.22 15.95 -1.92
N ASP A 114 -9.81 17.09 -1.37
CA ASP A 114 -10.09 18.42 -1.90
C ASP A 114 -9.29 18.71 -3.18
N LEU A 115 -8.08 18.18 -3.33
CA LEU A 115 -7.28 18.29 -4.55
C LEU A 115 -7.91 17.50 -5.69
N ILE A 116 -8.40 16.28 -5.42
CA ILE A 116 -9.16 15.46 -6.35
C ILE A 116 -10.47 16.16 -6.69
N ARG A 117 -11.24 16.62 -5.69
CA ARG A 117 -12.50 17.34 -5.91
C ARG A 117 -12.29 18.61 -6.74
N ASN A 118 -11.29 19.43 -6.42
CA ASN A 118 -10.95 20.63 -7.18
C ASN A 118 -10.44 20.32 -8.60
N HIS A 119 -9.82 19.15 -8.80
CA HIS A 119 -9.43 18.70 -10.14
C HIS A 119 -10.65 18.27 -10.95
N ASP A 120 -11.57 17.52 -10.34
CA ASP A 120 -12.79 17.01 -10.96
C ASP A 120 -13.83 18.10 -11.24
N GLU A 121 -13.89 19.15 -10.42
CA GLU A 121 -14.76 20.32 -10.58
C GLU A 121 -14.25 21.34 -11.62
N ARG A 122 -12.98 21.25 -12.05
CA ARG A 122 -12.46 22.14 -13.10
C ARG A 122 -12.95 21.69 -14.48
N HIS A 123 -13.90 22.44 -15.03
CA HIS A 123 -14.31 22.33 -16.42
C HIS A 123 -13.11 22.48 -17.39
N VAL A 124 -12.82 21.38 -18.08
CA VAL A 124 -12.08 21.28 -19.36
C VAL A 124 -10.63 21.77 -19.34
N GLN A 125 -9.69 20.82 -19.44
CA GLN A 125 -8.30 21.09 -19.85
C GLN A 125 -8.28 21.97 -21.10
N LYS A 126 -7.69 23.17 -21.03
CA LYS A 126 -7.37 23.97 -22.21
C LYS A 126 -6.43 23.14 -23.09
N SER A 127 -6.93 22.79 -24.28
CA SER A 127 -6.13 22.15 -25.32
C SER A 127 -4.90 23.01 -25.61
N LEU A 128 -3.72 22.42 -25.44
CA LEU A 128 -2.47 23.02 -25.92
C LEU A 128 -2.56 23.10 -27.44
N ARG A 129 -2.74 24.32 -27.96
CA ARG A 129 -2.57 24.60 -29.40
C ARG A 129 -1.10 24.33 -29.75
N VAL A 130 -0.88 23.32 -30.58
CA VAL A 130 0.30 23.22 -31.45
C VAL A 130 -0.05 23.95 -32.74
#